data_AF-A0A5P9CTV6-F1
#
_entry.id   AF-A0A5P9CTV6-F1
#
_cell.length_a   1.000
_cell.length_b   1.000
_cell.length_c   1.000
_cell.angle_alpha   90.00
_cell.angle_beta   90.00
_cell.angle_gamma   90.00
#
_symmetry.space_group_name_H-M   'P 1'
#
loop_
_entity.id
_entity.type
_entity.pdbx_description
1 polymer ?
#
loop_
_entity_poly.entity_id
_entity_poly.type
_entity_poly.pdbx_seq_one_letter_code
_entity_poly.pdbx_strand_id
1 'polypeptide(L)' 'MTPASSKNHLSRTAEQRAKDVVHRIVNQAEAIPMHQGGGHRLDMQVLYEEVVAALRETIDDIAFCSDTGQS' A
#
# COMPACT_ATOMS: atom_id res chain seq x y z
N MET A 1 14.16 17.47 9.54
CA MET A 1 13.52 16.27 8.95
C MET A 1 14.53 15.14 8.95
N THR A 2 14.29 14.11 9.76
CA THR A 2 15.13 12.91 9.84
C THR A 2 14.85 12.01 8.62
N PRO A 3 15.86 11.56 7.87
CA PRO A 3 15.68 10.60 6.77
C PRO A 3 15.60 9.20 7.38
N ALA A 4 14.50 8.91 8.07
CA ALA A 4 14.31 7.66 8.82
C ALA A 4 13.30 6.72 8.16
N SER A 5 13.10 6.78 6.83
CA SER A 5 12.17 5.88 6.14
C SER A 5 12.75 5.14 4.94
N SER A 6 13.99 5.40 4.51
CA SER A 6 14.53 4.75 3.30
C SER A 6 15.14 3.37 3.55
N LYS A 7 15.46 3.01 4.81
CA LYS A 7 16.12 1.73 5.15
C LYS A 7 15.18 0.54 5.32
N ASN A 8 13.87 0.76 5.44
CA ASN A 8 12.90 -0.32 5.64
C ASN A 8 12.24 -0.84 4.35
N HIS A 9 12.45 -0.18 3.20
CA HIS A 9 11.90 -0.64 1.92
C HIS A 9 12.64 -1.88 1.38
N LEU A 10 13.92 -2.05 1.71
CA LEU A 10 14.78 -3.13 1.20
C LEU A 10 14.48 -4.53 1.76
N SER A 11 13.65 -4.67 2.80
CA SER A 11 13.41 -5.95 3.48
C SER A 11 12.00 -6.51 3.32
N ARG A 12 11.06 -5.77 2.74
CA ARG A 12 9.68 -6.25 2.54
C ARG A 12 9.54 -6.91 1.18
N THR A 13 8.94 -8.09 1.15
CA THR A 13 8.51 -8.72 -0.10
C THR A 13 7.35 -7.94 -0.72
N ALA A 14 7.15 -8.05 -2.03
CA ALA A 14 5.99 -7.46 -2.70
C ALA A 14 4.66 -7.91 -2.08
N GLU A 15 4.59 -9.17 -1.61
CA GLU A 15 3.44 -9.71 -0.90
C GLU A 15 3.18 -9.00 0.44
N GLN A 16 4.24 -8.73 1.22
CA GLN A 16 4.12 -8.02 2.49
C GLN A 16 3.61 -6.58 2.27
N ARG A 17 4.06 -5.91 1.22
CA ARG A 17 3.57 -4.59 0.85
C ARG A 17 2.10 -4.61 0.42
N ALA A 18 1.70 -5.59 -0.39
CA ALA A 18 0.31 -5.77 -0.78
C ALA A 18 -0.60 -5.98 0.45
N LYS A 19 -0.16 -6.79 1.42
CA LYS A 19 -0.85 -6.98 2.70
C LYS A 19 -0.99 -5.68 3.49
N ASP A 20 0.06 -4.87 3.56
CA ASP A 20 0.02 -3.58 4.26
C ASP A 20 -0.98 -2.61 3.63
N VAL A 21 -1.04 -2.55 2.29
CA VAL A 21 -2.00 -1.72 1.54
C VAL A 21 -3.44 -2.16 1.82
N VAL A 22 -3.72 -3.47 1.72
CA VAL A 22 -5.05 -4.02 2.04
C VAL A 22 -5.44 -3.71 3.47
N HIS A 23 -4.51 -3.84 4.42
CA HIS A 23 -4.77 -3.54 5.83
C HIS A 23 -5.12 -2.06 6.04
N ARG A 24 -4.43 -1.12 5.37
CA ARG A 24 -4.76 0.31 5.44
C ARG A 24 -6.13 0.62 4.85
N ILE A 25 -6.48 -0.01 3.73
CA ILE A 25 -7.79 0.15 3.09
C ILE A 25 -8.91 -0.33 4.02
N VAL A 26 -8.76 -1.51 4.63
CA VAL A 26 -9.76 -2.09 5.54
C VAL A 26 -9.94 -1.23 6.79
N ASN A 27 -8.85 -0.69 7.35
CA ASN A 27 -8.93 0.17 8.54
C ASN A 27 -9.63 1.51 8.31
N GLN A 28 -9.65 1.99 7.06
CA GLN A 28 -10.34 3.22 6.68
C GLN A 28 -11.82 2.96 6.33
N ALA A 29 -12.23 1.70 6.23
CA ALA A 29 -13.55 1.33 5.79
C ALA A 29 -14.56 1.34 6.96
N GLU A 30 -15.63 2.11 6.82
CA GLU A 30 -16.69 2.19 7.84
C GLU A 30 -17.50 0.90 7.86
N ALA A 31 -17.69 0.29 9.04
CA ALA A 31 -18.50 -0.92 9.15
C ALA A 31 -19.97 -0.65 8.83
N ILE A 32 -20.57 -1.49 7.99
CA ILE A 32 -22.01 -1.48 7.70
C ILE A 32 -22.69 -2.43 8.69
N PRO A 33 -23.73 -1.98 9.42
CA PRO A 33 -24.44 -2.86 10.35
C PRO A 33 -25.00 -4.12 9.66
N MET A 34 -24.96 -5.26 10.35
CA MET A 34 -25.44 -6.55 9.81
C MET A 34 -26.91 -6.51 9.35
N HIS A 35 -27.75 -5.71 10.00
CA HIS A 35 -29.15 -5.53 9.62
C HIS A 35 -29.34 -4.73 8.31
N GLN A 36 -28.28 -4.10 7.79
CA GLN A 36 -28.25 -3.37 6.51
C GLN A 36 -27.49 -4.15 5.42
N GLY A 37 -27.21 -5.44 5.65
CA GLY A 37 -26.47 -6.30 4.70
C GLY A 37 -25.02 -6.59 5.11
N GLY A 38 -24.50 -5.90 6.14
CA GLY A 38 -23.15 -6.12 6.64
C GLY A 38 -22.04 -5.65 5.68
N GLY A 39 -20.79 -5.88 6.07
CA GLY A 39 -19.61 -5.51 5.29
C GLY A 39 -18.99 -4.17 5.70
N HIS A 40 -18.21 -3.58 4.79
CA HIS A 40 -17.55 -2.31 5.01
C HIS A 40 -17.80 -1.36 3.84
N ARG A 41 -18.13 -0.11 4.15
CA ARG A 41 -18.24 0.97 3.18
C ARG A 41 -16.84 1.50 2.90
N LEU A 42 -16.44 1.39 1.65
CA LEU A 42 -15.17 1.90 1.16
C LEU A 42 -15.42 3.18 0.39
N ASP A 43 -14.66 4.22 0.73
CA ASP A 43 -14.56 5.39 -0.11
C ASP A 43 -13.72 5.03 -1.34
N MET A 44 -14.34 5.09 -2.52
CA MET A 44 -13.71 4.72 -3.78
C MET A 44 -12.54 5.64 -4.15
N GLN A 45 -12.55 6.90 -3.70
CA GLN A 45 -11.46 7.82 -3.93
C GLN A 45 -10.24 7.44 -3.07
N VAL A 46 -10.46 7.15 -1.79
CA VAL A 46 -9.39 6.68 -0.89
C VAL A 46 -8.79 5.37 -1.38
N LEU A 47 -9.64 4.43 -1.82
CA LEU A 47 -9.18 3.17 -2.41
C LEU A 47 -8.30 3.40 -3.64
N TYR A 48 -8.73 4.28 -4.54
CA TYR A 48 -7.97 4.63 -5.74
C TYR A 48 -6.59 5.22 -5.38
N GLU A 49 -6.55 6.16 -4.44
CA GLU A 49 -5.32 6.81 -3.99
C GLU A 49 -4.33 5.80 -3.38
N GLU A 50 -4.79 4.90 -2.50
CA GLU A 50 -3.94 3.86 -1.90
C GLU A 50 -3.40 2.87 -2.95
N VAL A 51 -4.21 2.48 -3.94
CA VAL A 51 -3.78 1.58 -5.02
C VAL A 51 -2.73 2.27 -5.90
N VAL A 52 -2.94 3.53 -6.28
CA VAL A 52 -1.97 4.29 -7.09
C VAL A 52 -0.66 4.50 -6.34
N ALA A 53 -0.73 4.83 -5.05
CA ALA A 53 0.46 4.98 -4.20
C ALA A 53 1.26 3.68 -4.12
N ALA A 54 0.59 2.55 -3.89
CA ALA A 54 1.21 1.24 -3.84
C ALA A 54 1.86 0.83 -5.18
N LEU A 55 1.19 1.16 -6.29
CA LEU A 55 1.71 0.88 -7.64
C LEU A 55 2.97 1.70 -7.91
N ARG A 56 2.95 2.98 -7.52
CA ARG A 56 4.10 3.87 -7.69
C ARG A 56 5.30 3.42 -6.87
N GLU A 57 5.10 3.06 -5.60
CA GLU A 57 6.15 2.50 -4.76
C GLU A 57 6.76 1.23 -5.39
N THR A 58 5.93 0.37 -5.97
CA THR A 58 6.40 -0.84 -6.66
C THR A 58 7.21 -0.52 -7.92
N ILE A 59 6.81 0.47 -8.70
CA ILE A 59 7.55 0.92 -9.88
C ILE A 59 8.89 1.54 -9.48
N ASP A 60 8.90 2.39 -8.45
CA ASP A 60 10.11 3.04 -7.93
C ASP A 60 11.10 1.99 -7.39
N ASP A 61 10.62 0.95 -6.69
CA ASP A 61 11.42 -0.19 -6.24
C ASP A 61 12.06 -0.95 -7.41
N ILE A 62 11.29 -1.22 -8.48
CA ILE A 62 11.79 -1.92 -9.67
C ILE A 62 12.86 -1.08 -10.35
N ALA A 63 12.59 0.22 -10.56
CA ALA A 63 13.51 1.17 -11.18
C ALA A 63 14.84 1.23 -10.39
N PHE A 64 14.76 1.30 -9.07
CA PHE A 64 15.93 1.32 -8.19
C PHE A 64 16.75 0.02 -8.27
N CYS A 65 16.10 -1.15 -8.26
CA CYS A 65 16.78 -2.43 -8.41
C CYS A 65 17.49 -2.57 -9.77
N SER A 66 16.89 -2.06 -10.85
CA SER A 66 17.52 -2.08 -12.19
C SER A 66 18.75 -1.19 -12.33
N ASP A 67 18.87 -0.13 -11.53
CA ASP A 67 20.03 0.78 -11.57
C ASP A 67 21.26 0.16 -10.88
N THR A 68 21.05 -0.63 -9.83
CA THR A 68 22.13 -1.28 -9.05
C THR A 68 22.82 -2.47 -9.75
N GLY A 69 22.33 -2.91 -10.91
CA GLY A 69 22.90 -4.02 -11.70
C GLY A 69 23.97 -3.60 -12.73
N GLN A 70 24.26 -2.30 -12.85
CA GLN A 70 25.34 -1.77 -13.69
C GLN A 70 26.45 -1.22 -12.79
N SER A 71 27.35 -2.08 -12.34
CA SER A 71 28.61 -1.70 -11.66
C SER A 71 29.69 -2.70 -12.02
#